data_AF-F9EPK5-F1
#
_entry.id   AF-F9EPK5-F1
#
_cell.length_a   1.000
_cell.length_b   1.000
_cell.length_c   1.000
_cell.angle_alpha   90.00
_cell.angle_beta   90.00
_cell.angle_gamma   90.00
#
_symmetry.space_group_name_H-M   'P 1'
#
loop_
_entity.id
_entity.type
_entity.pdbx_description
1 polymer ?
#
loop_
_entity_poly.entity_id
_entity_poly.type
_entity_poly.pdbx_seq_one_letter_code
_entity_poly.pdbx_strand_id
1 'polypeptide(L)'
;MGVWISGFFGSGKSHFLKMIGHILENNDYDGKKVVDFFKDKIDDAILMGNIEKAAEIPTDVILFNIDNVSDQDTYQNKDSIALAFLKKFNEYLGFTRDDIEIAEFERKLWEDKKLEEFKKVFEEESGKTWKDGNRNLDFYSDDFIDIVEKLGIMSRESAERWLERDMVRSISAESFRDILENYLKIKGPKHRIVFLVDEIGQYIGDNSKLMLNLQTLVETLGVKFKGRVWVGVTSQQDLSSILSNSEHRKNDFSKIQDRFKTMLALSSGNIDEVIKKRLLIKKKLKEKI
;
A
#
# COMPACT_ATOMS: atom_id res chain seq x y z
N MET A 1 -0.81 1.78 15.28
CA MET A 1 -0.43 2.23 13.92
C MET A 1 -1.45 1.77 12.87
N GLY A 2 -2.40 0.90 13.21
CA GLY A 2 -3.57 0.65 12.39
C GLY A 2 -4.63 1.74 12.57
N VAL A 3 -5.26 2.16 11.47
CA VAL A 3 -6.46 3.01 11.45
C VAL A 3 -7.57 2.25 10.74
N TRP A 4 -8.73 2.12 11.37
CA TRP A 4 -9.90 1.46 10.80
C TRP A 4 -10.98 2.50 10.50
N ILE A 5 -11.39 2.61 9.24
CA ILE A 5 -12.39 3.57 8.78
C ILE A 5 -13.65 2.80 8.36
N SER A 6 -14.71 2.92 9.14
CA SER A 6 -15.99 2.25 8.90
C SER A 6 -17.08 3.19 8.40
N GLY A 7 -18.13 2.64 7.79
CA GLY A 7 -19.29 3.39 7.34
C GLY A 7 -19.99 2.74 6.15
N PHE A 8 -21.25 3.05 5.92
CA PHE A 8 -22.08 2.43 4.87
C PHE A 8 -21.62 2.76 3.43
N PHE A 9 -22.18 2.06 2.43
CA PHE A 9 -21.89 2.34 1.03
C PHE A 9 -22.23 3.79 0.64
N GLY A 10 -21.32 4.48 -0.06
CA GLY A 10 -21.51 5.90 -0.39
C GLY A 10 -21.12 6.87 0.73
N SER A 11 -20.63 6.40 1.88
CA SER A 11 -20.22 7.26 2.99
C SER A 11 -18.95 8.10 2.78
N GLY A 12 -18.30 7.95 1.62
CA GLY A 12 -17.09 8.70 1.27
C GLY A 12 -15.80 8.13 1.84
N LYS A 13 -15.77 6.92 2.43
CA LYS A 13 -14.56 6.25 2.98
C LYS A 13 -13.38 6.28 2.01
N SER A 14 -13.55 5.76 0.80
CA SER A 14 -12.51 5.70 -0.23
C SER A 14 -12.01 7.10 -0.60
N HIS A 15 -12.92 8.08 -0.66
CA HIS A 15 -12.55 9.46 -0.94
C HIS A 15 -11.75 10.08 0.22
N PHE A 16 -12.20 9.86 1.45
CA PHE A 16 -11.51 10.32 2.66
C PHE A 16 -10.11 9.72 2.77
N LEU A 17 -9.97 8.42 2.54
CA LEU A 17 -8.68 7.72 2.49
C LEU A 17 -7.76 8.32 1.41
N LYS A 18 -8.27 8.57 0.19
CA LYS A 18 -7.52 9.26 -0.87
C LYS A 18 -7.07 10.67 -0.48
N MET A 19 -7.95 11.45 0.16
CA MET A 19 -7.59 12.81 0.60
C MET A 19 -6.50 12.80 1.66
N ILE A 20 -6.57 11.88 2.63
CA ILE A 20 -5.49 11.67 3.61
C ILE A 20 -4.19 11.33 2.87
N GLY A 21 -4.23 10.43 1.89
CA GLY A 21 -3.06 10.08 1.09
C GLY A 21 -2.40 11.30 0.45
N HIS A 22 -3.16 12.11 -0.28
CA HIS A 22 -2.63 13.31 -0.92
C HIS A 22 -2.06 14.33 0.07
N ILE A 23 -2.70 14.50 1.24
CA ILE A 23 -2.19 15.38 2.29
C ILE A 23 -0.84 14.88 2.80
N LEU A 24 -0.69 13.58 3.01
CA LEU A 24 0.52 12.98 3.56
C LEU A 24 1.69 12.96 2.57
N GLU A 25 1.43 12.71 1.27
CA GLU A 25 2.46 12.84 0.23
C GLU A 25 2.85 14.30 0.01
N ASN A 26 1.86 15.19 0.08
CA ASN A 26 2.02 16.63 -0.11
C ASN A 26 2.78 17.01 -1.39
N ASN A 27 2.40 16.37 -2.49
CA ASN A 27 2.95 16.66 -3.81
C ASN A 27 2.59 18.09 -4.27
N ASP A 28 3.38 18.62 -5.21
CA ASP A 28 3.10 19.90 -5.86
C ASP A 28 2.11 19.71 -7.01
N TYR A 29 1.10 20.57 -7.08
CA TYR A 29 0.13 20.65 -8.16
C TYR A 29 0.02 22.11 -8.60
N ASP A 30 0.46 22.41 -9.83
CA ASP A 30 0.46 23.75 -10.42
C ASP A 30 1.13 24.82 -9.52
N GLY A 31 2.24 24.47 -8.87
CA GLY A 31 3.00 25.37 -8.00
C GLY A 31 2.40 25.56 -6.60
N LYS A 32 1.41 24.73 -6.21
CA LYS A 32 0.81 24.72 -4.87
C LYS A 32 0.93 23.34 -4.25
N LYS A 33 1.20 23.30 -2.94
CA LYS A 33 1.19 22.05 -2.18
C LYS A 33 -0.24 21.62 -1.88
N VAL A 34 -0.48 20.30 -1.78
CA VAL A 34 -1.82 19.77 -1.46
C VAL A 34 -2.42 20.43 -0.21
N VAL A 35 -1.61 20.62 0.83
CA VAL A 35 -2.06 21.26 2.08
C VAL A 35 -2.56 22.69 1.89
N ASP A 36 -2.05 23.43 0.89
CA ASP A 36 -2.48 24.81 0.64
C ASP A 36 -3.95 24.88 0.22
N PHE A 37 -4.48 23.84 -0.45
CA PHE A 37 -5.90 23.78 -0.83
C PHE A 37 -6.85 23.57 0.35
N PHE A 38 -6.32 23.24 1.54
CA PHE A 38 -7.10 23.04 2.76
C PHE A 38 -7.09 24.26 3.69
N LYS A 39 -6.14 25.19 3.52
CA LYS A 39 -6.04 26.41 4.34
C LYS A 39 -7.33 27.24 4.31
N ASP A 40 -7.94 27.39 3.14
CA ASP A 40 -9.18 28.15 2.97
C ASP A 40 -10.45 27.34 3.32
N LYS A 41 -10.30 26.06 3.69
CA LYS A 41 -11.42 25.14 3.95
C LYS A 41 -11.53 24.71 5.42
N ILE A 42 -10.50 24.95 6.22
CA ILE A 42 -10.40 24.53 7.61
C ILE A 42 -10.18 25.76 8.48
N ASP A 43 -11.22 26.18 9.20
CA ASP A 43 -11.17 27.32 10.11
C ASP A 43 -10.43 27.01 11.43
N ASP A 44 -10.30 25.73 11.77
CA ASP A 44 -9.62 25.26 12.99
C ASP A 44 -8.10 25.30 12.80
N ALA A 45 -7.46 26.31 13.41
CA ALA A 45 -6.01 26.51 13.36
C ALA A 45 -5.20 25.35 13.98
N ILE A 46 -5.74 24.65 14.99
CA ILE A 46 -5.05 23.51 15.61
C ILE A 46 -5.07 22.33 14.64
N LEU A 47 -6.22 22.07 14.03
CA LEU A 47 -6.34 21.02 13.01
C LEU A 47 -5.44 21.32 11.81
N MET A 48 -5.45 22.55 11.31
CA MET A 48 -4.59 22.96 10.20
C MET A 48 -3.11 22.79 10.54
N GLY A 49 -2.67 23.22 11.73
CA GLY A 49 -1.29 23.04 12.18
C GLY A 49 -0.88 21.57 12.33
N ASN A 50 -1.81 20.67 12.66
CA ASN A 50 -1.54 19.23 12.67
C ASN A 50 -1.41 18.66 11.25
N ILE A 51 -2.22 19.14 10.31
CA ILE A 51 -2.14 18.75 8.89
C ILE A 51 -0.78 19.16 8.32
N GLU A 52 -0.36 20.40 8.54
CA GLU A 52 0.93 20.91 8.05
C GLU A 52 2.09 20.08 8.62
N LYS A 53 2.12 19.85 9.93
CA LYS A 53 3.15 19.01 10.58
C LYS A 53 3.18 17.59 10.05
N ALA A 54 2.03 17.00 9.74
CA ALA A 54 1.97 15.66 9.18
C ALA A 54 2.55 15.63 7.75
N ALA A 55 2.23 16.64 6.95
CA ALA A 55 2.63 16.79 5.55
C ALA A 55 4.10 17.22 5.35
N GLU A 56 4.75 17.78 6.38
CA GLU A 56 6.18 18.10 6.36
C GLU A 56 7.08 16.86 6.36
N ILE A 57 6.56 15.71 6.76
CA ILE A 57 7.36 14.49 6.92
C ILE A 57 7.31 13.71 5.61
N PRO A 58 8.47 13.42 4.97
CA PRO A 58 8.52 12.65 3.74
C PRO A 58 7.83 11.29 3.91
N THR A 59 6.77 11.08 3.13
CA THR A 59 5.88 9.94 3.29
C THR A 59 5.56 9.34 1.93
N ASP A 60 5.88 8.06 1.75
CA ASP A 60 5.38 7.27 0.64
C ASP A 60 3.97 6.76 0.97
N VAL A 61 3.00 7.05 0.10
CA VAL A 61 1.63 6.56 0.27
C VAL A 61 1.34 5.48 -0.77
N ILE A 62 1.07 4.28 -0.28
CA ILE A 62 0.69 3.14 -1.12
C ILE A 62 -0.81 2.93 -0.96
N LEU A 63 -1.57 3.51 -1.88
CA LEU A 63 -3.03 3.42 -1.90
C LEU A 63 -3.51 2.37 -2.89
N PHE A 64 -4.32 1.43 -2.42
CA PHE A 64 -4.88 0.39 -3.29
C PHE A 64 -6.18 -0.18 -2.75
N ASN A 65 -6.99 -0.70 -3.66
CA ASN A 65 -8.12 -1.55 -3.32
C ASN A 65 -7.63 -3.01 -3.31
N ILE A 66 -7.92 -3.74 -2.23
CA ILE A 66 -7.42 -5.10 -2.02
C ILE A 66 -8.03 -6.11 -3.02
N ASP A 67 -9.26 -5.91 -3.48
CA ASP A 67 -9.96 -6.82 -4.40
C ASP A 67 -9.30 -6.81 -5.80
N ASN A 68 -8.64 -5.71 -6.15
CA ASN A 68 -7.88 -5.58 -7.41
C ASN A 68 -6.46 -6.20 -7.32
N VAL A 69 -6.08 -6.75 -6.17
CA VAL A 69 -4.74 -7.33 -5.94
C VAL A 69 -4.76 -8.84 -5.97
N SER A 70 -5.85 -9.46 -5.52
CA SER A 70 -6.02 -10.90 -5.55
C SER A 70 -6.36 -11.37 -6.96
N ASP A 71 -5.58 -12.31 -7.47
CA ASP A 71 -5.87 -12.99 -8.73
C ASP A 71 -7.22 -13.73 -8.59
N GLN A 72 -8.14 -13.48 -9.54
CA GLN A 72 -9.53 -13.94 -9.48
C GLN A 72 -9.67 -15.47 -9.60
N ASP A 73 -8.62 -16.18 -9.99
CA ASP A 73 -8.66 -17.60 -10.37
C ASP A 73 -8.32 -18.59 -9.25
N THR A 74 -7.90 -18.15 -8.07
CA THR A 74 -7.57 -19.04 -6.94
C THR A 74 -8.55 -18.89 -5.79
N TYR A 75 -9.80 -19.28 -6.03
CA TYR A 75 -10.82 -19.51 -4.98
C TYR A 75 -10.37 -20.48 -3.86
N GLN A 76 -9.23 -21.18 -4.02
CA GLN A 76 -8.65 -22.08 -3.03
C GLN A 76 -7.36 -21.56 -2.35
N ASN A 77 -6.69 -20.54 -2.89
CA ASN A 77 -5.50 -19.93 -2.31
C ASN A 77 -5.66 -18.41 -2.30
N LYS A 78 -6.38 -17.88 -1.30
CA LYS A 78 -6.28 -16.45 -1.00
C LYS A 78 -4.83 -16.16 -0.63
N ASP A 79 -4.13 -15.41 -1.48
CA ASP A 79 -2.81 -14.85 -1.19
C ASP A 79 -2.78 -14.29 0.25
N SER A 80 -1.64 -14.44 0.93
CA SER A 80 -1.52 -13.83 2.26
C SER A 80 -1.72 -12.31 2.14
N ILE A 81 -2.31 -11.67 3.14
CA ILE A 81 -2.47 -10.20 3.12
C ILE A 81 -1.10 -9.51 2.99
N ALA A 82 -0.04 -10.11 3.55
CA ALA A 82 1.33 -9.63 3.38
C ALA A 82 1.81 -9.68 1.92
N LEU A 83 1.44 -10.73 1.16
CA LEU A 83 1.74 -10.83 -0.27
C LEU A 83 1.03 -9.73 -1.06
N ALA A 84 -0.25 -9.46 -0.80
CA ALA A 84 -0.97 -8.36 -1.46
C ALA A 84 -0.31 -7.00 -1.20
N PHE A 85 0.14 -6.75 0.03
CA PHE A 85 0.90 -5.54 0.38
C PHE A 85 2.25 -5.50 -0.35
N LEU A 86 2.96 -6.63 -0.45
CA LEU A 86 4.22 -6.71 -1.17
C LEU A 86 4.05 -6.43 -2.66
N LYS A 87 3.06 -7.05 -3.33
CA LYS A 87 2.73 -6.80 -4.75
C LYS A 87 2.54 -5.30 -4.98
N LYS A 88 1.77 -4.63 -4.11
CA LYS A 88 1.52 -3.18 -4.22
C LYS A 88 2.70 -2.30 -3.86
N PHE A 89 3.53 -2.74 -2.93
CA PHE A 89 4.78 -2.06 -2.62
C PHE A 89 5.78 -2.15 -3.78
N ASN A 90 5.88 -3.31 -4.44
CA ASN A 90 6.69 -3.49 -5.65
C ASN A 90 6.21 -2.57 -6.77
N GLU A 91 4.91 -2.57 -7.06
CA GLU A 91 4.32 -1.69 -8.07
C GLU A 91 4.58 -0.21 -7.78
N TYR A 92 4.48 0.22 -6.51
CA TYR A 92 4.81 1.59 -6.08
C TYR A 92 6.26 1.98 -6.41
N LEU A 93 7.21 1.04 -6.27
CA LEU A 93 8.61 1.26 -6.60
C LEU A 93 8.91 1.16 -8.11
N GLY A 94 7.91 0.85 -8.94
CA GLY A 94 8.08 0.64 -10.37
C GLY A 94 8.66 -0.75 -10.72
N PHE A 95 8.57 -1.70 -9.79
CA PHE A 95 8.97 -3.09 -9.98
C PHE A 95 7.80 -3.93 -10.51
N THR A 96 8.13 -5.13 -10.97
CA THR A 96 7.20 -6.17 -11.37
C THR A 96 6.28 -6.50 -10.21
N ARG A 97 4.97 -6.49 -10.48
CA ARG A 97 3.95 -6.60 -9.45
C ARG A 97 3.70 -8.06 -9.07
N ASP A 98 3.43 -8.89 -10.06
CA ASP A 98 2.81 -10.20 -9.84
C ASP A 98 3.83 -11.34 -9.71
N ASP A 99 4.97 -11.24 -10.41
CA ASP A 99 6.12 -12.11 -10.19
C ASP A 99 7.02 -11.56 -9.07
N ILE A 100 6.92 -12.19 -7.90
CA ILE A 100 7.60 -11.76 -6.68
C ILE A 100 9.11 -11.93 -6.79
N GLU A 101 9.57 -12.93 -7.53
CA GLU A 101 10.98 -13.25 -7.61
C GLU A 101 11.69 -12.32 -8.60
N ILE A 102 11.05 -12.00 -9.73
CA ILE A 102 11.50 -10.92 -10.61
C ILE A 102 11.53 -9.59 -9.84
N ALA A 103 10.51 -9.31 -9.04
CA ALA A 103 10.49 -8.11 -8.21
C ALA A 103 11.60 -8.09 -7.14
N GLU A 104 11.94 -9.25 -6.56
CA GLU A 104 13.08 -9.39 -5.63
C GLU A 104 14.41 -9.11 -6.34
N PHE A 105 14.58 -9.64 -7.56
CA PHE A 105 15.74 -9.35 -8.40
C PHE A 105 15.86 -7.85 -8.73
N GLU A 106 14.78 -7.23 -9.20
CA GLU A 106 14.74 -5.79 -9.49
C GLU A 106 15.05 -4.94 -8.27
N ARG A 107 14.47 -5.31 -7.11
CA ARG A 107 14.74 -4.65 -5.84
C ARG A 107 16.21 -4.76 -5.46
N LYS A 108 16.82 -5.94 -5.60
CA LYS A 108 18.23 -6.16 -5.29
C LYS A 108 19.13 -5.29 -6.18
N LEU A 109 18.84 -5.23 -7.48
CA LEU A 109 19.55 -4.34 -8.40
C LEU A 109 19.35 -2.86 -8.08
N TRP A 110 18.16 -2.48 -7.64
CA TRP A 110 17.87 -1.10 -7.25
C TRP A 110 18.66 -0.70 -5.99
N GLU A 111 18.71 -1.59 -4.99
CA GLU A 111 19.53 -1.41 -3.78
C GLU A 111 21.01 -1.25 -4.12
N ASP A 112 21.50 -2.02 -5.09
CA ASP A 112 22.88 -1.99 -5.57
C ASP A 112 23.13 -0.88 -6.62
N LYS A 113 22.11 -0.06 -6.94
CA LYS A 113 22.14 1.02 -7.95
C LYS A 113 22.48 0.56 -9.38
N LYS A 114 22.23 -0.71 -9.70
CA LYS A 114 22.47 -1.33 -11.01
C LYS A 114 21.21 -1.50 -11.86
N LEU A 115 20.01 -1.27 -11.31
CA LEU A 115 18.75 -1.56 -12.00
C LEU A 115 18.62 -0.81 -13.35
N GLU A 116 18.94 0.48 -13.38
CA GLU A 116 18.80 1.28 -14.60
C GLU A 116 19.86 0.92 -15.66
N GLU A 117 21.08 0.59 -15.23
CA GLU A 117 22.12 0.05 -16.11
C GLU A 117 21.69 -1.29 -16.72
N PHE A 118 21.17 -2.20 -15.88
CA PHE A 118 20.64 -3.49 -16.33
C PHE A 118 19.53 -3.33 -17.36
N LYS A 119 18.51 -2.50 -17.08
CA LYS A 119 17.40 -2.25 -18.02
C LYS A 119 17.91 -1.73 -19.36
N LYS A 120 18.88 -0.83 -19.34
CA LYS A 120 19.47 -0.24 -20.55
C LYS A 120 20.22 -1.28 -21.37
N VAL A 121 21.13 -2.03 -20.75
CA VAL A 121 21.91 -3.08 -21.45
C VAL A 121 20.99 -4.17 -21.98
N PHE A 122 19.95 -4.53 -21.21
CA PHE A 122 18.95 -5.50 -21.64
C PHE A 122 18.22 -5.04 -22.90
N GLU A 123 17.81 -3.79 -22.98
CA GLU A 123 17.14 -3.24 -24.16
C GLU A 123 18.09 -3.12 -25.37
N GLU A 124 19.35 -2.77 -25.14
CA GLU A 124 20.37 -2.67 -26.21
C GLU A 124 20.70 -4.04 -26.84
N GLU A 125 20.75 -5.12 -26.05
CA GLU A 125 21.14 -6.45 -26.53
C GLU A 125 19.95 -7.30 -27.02
N SER A 126 18.86 -7.32 -26.27
CA SER A 126 17.67 -8.12 -26.64
C SER A 126 16.73 -7.39 -27.62
N GLY A 127 16.87 -6.06 -27.75
CA GLY A 127 15.92 -5.21 -28.49
C GLY A 127 14.54 -5.08 -27.83
N LYS A 128 14.42 -5.46 -26.55
CA LYS A 128 13.17 -5.43 -25.78
C LYS A 128 13.35 -4.65 -24.49
N THR A 129 12.32 -3.92 -24.09
CA THR A 129 12.31 -3.35 -22.74
C THR A 129 12.33 -4.49 -21.71
N TRP A 130 12.95 -4.27 -20.55
CA TRP A 130 12.94 -5.26 -19.47
C TRP A 130 11.52 -5.72 -19.09
N LYS A 131 10.55 -4.78 -19.11
CA LYS A 131 9.14 -5.08 -18.83
C LYS A 131 8.50 -6.05 -19.82
N ASP A 132 8.95 -6.04 -21.08
CA ASP A 132 8.45 -6.97 -22.10
C ASP A 132 9.24 -8.29 -22.08
N GLY A 133 10.55 -8.22 -21.85
CA GLY A 133 11.40 -9.40 -21.73
C GLY A 133 11.03 -10.27 -20.54
N ASN A 134 10.79 -9.67 -19.37
CA ASN A 134 10.52 -10.39 -18.14
C ASN A 134 9.18 -11.17 -18.14
N ARG A 135 8.21 -10.76 -18.98
CA ARG A 135 6.93 -11.46 -19.16
C ARG A 135 7.07 -12.80 -19.85
N ASN A 136 8.13 -12.97 -20.64
CA ASN A 136 8.41 -14.15 -21.43
C ASN A 136 9.86 -14.59 -21.17
N LEU A 137 10.29 -14.51 -19.91
CA LEU A 137 11.71 -14.69 -19.57
C LEU A 137 12.23 -16.06 -19.99
N ASP A 138 11.36 -17.08 -20.01
CA ASP A 138 11.67 -18.42 -20.51
C ASP A 138 12.12 -18.44 -21.98
N PHE A 139 11.64 -17.51 -22.81
CA PHE A 139 12.04 -17.39 -24.21
C PHE A 139 13.29 -16.52 -24.41
N TYR A 140 13.62 -15.71 -23.41
CA TYR A 140 14.74 -14.76 -23.42
C TYR A 140 15.78 -15.12 -22.35
N SER A 141 15.84 -16.40 -21.97
CA SER A 141 16.72 -16.89 -20.91
C SER A 141 18.19 -16.66 -21.23
N ASP A 142 18.58 -16.92 -22.49
CA ASP A 142 19.95 -16.77 -22.95
C ASP A 142 20.41 -15.31 -22.89
N ASP A 143 19.59 -14.39 -23.42
CA ASP A 143 19.84 -12.94 -23.33
C ASP A 143 19.97 -12.51 -21.86
N PHE A 144 19.03 -12.92 -21.01
CA PHE A 144 19.06 -12.61 -19.58
C PHE A 144 20.36 -13.09 -18.93
N ILE A 145 20.73 -14.36 -19.13
CA ILE A 145 21.93 -15.00 -18.56
C ILE A 145 23.19 -14.25 -19.00
N ASP A 146 23.32 -13.98 -20.30
CA ASP A 146 24.50 -13.30 -20.87
C ASP A 146 24.63 -11.88 -20.31
N ILE A 147 23.52 -11.14 -20.19
CA ILE A 147 23.50 -9.77 -19.65
C ILE A 147 23.86 -9.74 -18.17
N VAL A 148 23.28 -10.63 -17.34
CA VAL A 148 23.56 -10.63 -15.89
C VAL A 148 24.99 -11.07 -15.59
N GLU A 149 25.55 -11.97 -16.41
CA GLU A 149 26.97 -12.35 -16.36
C GLU A 149 27.87 -11.18 -16.77
N LYS A 150 27.57 -10.53 -17.90
CA LYS A 150 28.31 -9.37 -18.42
C LYS A 150 28.37 -8.22 -17.42
N LEU A 151 27.27 -7.95 -16.72
CA LEU A 151 27.19 -6.87 -15.71
C LEU A 151 27.74 -7.28 -14.33
N GLY A 152 28.26 -8.51 -14.21
CA GLY A 152 28.77 -9.05 -12.95
C GLY A 152 27.71 -9.03 -11.85
N ILE A 153 26.44 -9.25 -12.21
CA ILE A 153 25.32 -9.37 -11.28
C ILE A 153 25.32 -10.77 -10.68
N MET A 154 25.52 -11.79 -11.51
CA MET A 154 25.62 -13.19 -11.11
C MET A 154 26.46 -13.97 -12.13
N SER A 155 27.00 -15.14 -11.74
CA SER A 155 27.62 -16.04 -12.71
C SER A 155 26.56 -16.72 -13.58
N ARG A 156 26.93 -17.18 -14.77
CA ARG A 156 26.06 -17.98 -15.64
C ARG A 156 25.35 -19.12 -14.92
N GLU A 157 26.10 -19.94 -14.18
CA GLU A 157 25.56 -21.06 -13.38
C GLU A 157 24.58 -20.58 -12.30
N SER A 158 24.78 -19.37 -11.76
CA SER A 158 23.84 -18.82 -10.77
C SER A 158 22.57 -18.27 -11.43
N ALA A 159 22.67 -17.73 -12.65
CA ALA A 159 21.53 -17.28 -13.45
C ALA A 159 20.65 -18.44 -13.91
N GLU A 160 21.26 -19.52 -14.39
CA GLU A 160 20.56 -20.75 -14.78
C GLU A 160 19.80 -21.34 -13.57
N ARG A 161 20.48 -21.53 -12.43
CA ARG A 161 19.83 -22.01 -11.20
C ARG A 161 18.73 -21.07 -10.68
N TRP A 162 18.92 -19.76 -10.87
CA TRP A 162 17.87 -18.80 -10.54
C TRP A 162 16.66 -19.07 -11.44
N LEU A 163 16.80 -19.08 -12.77
CA LEU A 163 15.69 -19.34 -13.70
C LEU A 163 14.97 -20.68 -13.46
N GLU A 164 15.71 -21.72 -13.08
CA GLU A 164 15.15 -23.05 -12.79
C GLU A 164 14.45 -23.16 -11.41
N ARG A 165 14.44 -22.09 -10.61
CA ARG A 165 13.86 -22.13 -9.26
C ARG A 165 12.34 -22.36 -9.34
N ASP A 166 11.91 -23.50 -8.81
CA ASP A 166 10.50 -23.84 -8.72
C ASP A 166 9.97 -23.41 -7.35
N MET A 167 9.69 -22.11 -7.15
CA MET A 167 9.28 -21.60 -5.84
C MET A 167 8.11 -20.63 -5.90
N VAL A 168 6.94 -21.13 -5.47
CA VAL A 168 5.86 -20.30 -4.93
C VAL A 168 6.23 -19.94 -3.48
N ARG A 169 6.97 -18.84 -3.31
CA ARG A 169 7.37 -18.40 -1.97
C ARG A 169 6.20 -17.76 -1.23
N SER A 170 5.73 -18.41 -0.17
CA SER A 170 4.76 -17.78 0.73
C SER A 170 5.41 -16.60 1.46
N ILE A 171 4.82 -15.41 1.36
CA ILE A 171 5.32 -14.22 2.05
C ILE A 171 4.66 -14.09 3.42
N SER A 172 5.47 -14.11 4.48
CA SER A 172 5.03 -13.83 5.85
C SER A 172 5.06 -12.33 6.17
N ALA A 173 4.43 -11.95 7.29
CA ALA A 173 4.47 -10.57 7.78
C ALA A 173 5.90 -10.14 8.14
N GLU A 174 6.73 -11.05 8.64
CA GLU A 174 8.13 -10.82 8.99
C GLU A 174 8.99 -10.57 7.76
N SER A 175 8.85 -11.39 6.72
CA SER A 175 9.57 -11.18 5.46
C SER A 175 9.22 -9.83 4.85
N PHE A 176 7.93 -9.46 4.83
CA PHE A 176 7.53 -8.15 4.33
C PHE A 176 8.04 -6.99 5.21
N ARG A 177 8.04 -7.15 6.54
CA ARG A 177 8.65 -6.19 7.47
C ARG A 177 10.12 -5.98 7.14
N ASP A 178 10.88 -7.03 6.85
CA ASP A 178 12.32 -6.92 6.59
C ASP A 178 12.60 -6.17 5.27
N ILE A 179 11.75 -6.38 4.26
CA ILE A 179 11.77 -5.61 3.01
C ILE A 179 11.54 -4.11 3.28
N LEU A 180 10.52 -3.76 4.06
CA LEU A 180 10.24 -2.36 4.41
C LEU A 180 11.35 -1.75 5.27
N GLU A 181 11.98 -2.53 6.14
CA GLU A 181 13.11 -2.08 6.95
C GLU A 181 14.30 -1.70 6.07
N ASN A 182 14.63 -2.53 5.08
CA ASN A 182 15.74 -2.22 4.18
C ASN A 182 15.47 -0.96 3.35
N TYR A 183 14.26 -0.85 2.83
CA TYR A 183 13.82 0.35 2.10
C TYR A 183 13.91 1.63 2.95
N LEU A 184 13.43 1.59 4.20
CA LEU A 184 13.48 2.73 5.11
C LEU A 184 14.91 3.09 5.55
N LYS A 185 15.84 2.12 5.57
CA LYS A 185 17.27 2.40 5.79
C LYS A 185 17.84 3.22 4.64
N ILE A 186 17.47 2.91 3.40
CA ILE A 186 17.91 3.65 2.21
C ILE A 186 17.34 5.07 2.19
N LYS A 187 16.04 5.24 2.51
CA LYS A 187 15.39 6.56 2.53
C LYS A 187 15.82 7.47 3.67
N GLY A 188 16.27 6.90 4.79
CA GLY A 188 16.75 7.63 5.96
C GLY A 188 15.77 7.66 7.14
N PRO A 189 16.16 8.19 8.30
CA PRO A 189 15.52 7.91 9.59
C PRO A 189 14.15 8.56 9.80
N LYS A 190 13.83 9.64 9.07
CA LYS A 190 12.56 10.38 9.21
C LYS A 190 11.48 9.95 8.21
N HIS A 191 11.85 9.18 7.19
CA HIS A 191 10.94 8.78 6.13
C HIS A 191 9.85 7.83 6.64
N ARG A 192 8.63 7.99 6.12
CA ARG A 192 7.45 7.19 6.50
C ARG A 192 6.87 6.46 5.31
N ILE A 193 6.14 5.39 5.62
CA ILE A 193 5.33 4.64 4.66
C ILE A 193 3.91 4.56 5.21
N VAL A 194 2.92 4.79 4.38
CA VAL A 194 1.51 4.66 4.74
C VAL A 194 0.81 3.80 3.71
N PHE A 195 0.34 2.63 4.14
CA PHE A 195 -0.52 1.77 3.35
C PHE A 195 -1.97 2.18 3.58
N LEU A 196 -2.68 2.53 2.51
CA LEU A 196 -4.07 2.95 2.53
C LEU A 196 -4.88 1.95 1.71
N VAL A 197 -5.52 1.01 2.41
CA VAL A 197 -6.18 -0.15 1.81
C VAL A 197 -7.69 0.02 1.81
N ASP A 198 -8.26 0.13 0.62
CA ASP A 198 -9.69 0.23 0.43
C ASP A 198 -10.35 -1.16 0.39
N GLU A 199 -11.57 -1.23 0.93
CA GLU A 199 -12.46 -2.41 0.90
C GLU A 199 -11.95 -3.66 1.63
N ILE A 200 -11.04 -3.49 2.61
CA ILE A 200 -10.50 -4.63 3.38
C ILE A 200 -11.59 -5.45 4.07
N GLY A 201 -12.65 -4.78 4.56
CA GLY A 201 -13.73 -5.46 5.27
C GLY A 201 -14.49 -6.44 4.39
N GLN A 202 -14.71 -6.09 3.12
CA GLN A 202 -15.40 -6.94 2.15
C GLN A 202 -14.51 -8.12 1.73
N TYR A 203 -13.22 -7.86 1.49
CA TYR A 203 -12.24 -8.89 1.15
C TYR A 203 -12.08 -9.97 2.23
N ILE A 204 -12.07 -9.53 3.50
CA ILE A 204 -12.06 -10.44 4.65
C ILE A 204 -13.40 -11.17 4.73
N GLY A 205 -14.53 -10.47 4.65
CA GLY A 205 -15.86 -11.03 4.88
C GLY A 205 -15.92 -11.73 6.24
N ASP A 206 -16.37 -12.98 6.26
CA ASP A 206 -16.38 -13.81 7.48
C ASP A 206 -15.10 -14.67 7.67
N ASN A 207 -14.06 -14.46 6.85
CA ASN A 207 -12.83 -15.25 6.90
C ASN A 207 -11.91 -14.84 8.06
N SER A 208 -11.98 -15.57 9.16
CA SER A 208 -11.18 -15.30 10.37
C SER A 208 -9.68 -15.46 10.18
N LYS A 209 -9.24 -16.32 9.25
CA LYS A 209 -7.80 -16.50 8.96
C LYS A 209 -7.22 -15.25 8.29
N LEU A 210 -7.95 -14.64 7.35
CA LEU A 210 -7.54 -13.38 6.75
C LEU A 210 -7.52 -12.24 7.77
N MET A 211 -8.55 -12.16 8.62
CA MET A 211 -8.59 -11.18 9.71
C MET A 211 -7.38 -11.31 10.64
N LEU A 212 -7.01 -12.55 11.01
CA LEU A 212 -5.80 -12.81 11.79
C LEU A 212 -4.52 -12.42 11.03
N ASN A 213 -4.42 -12.72 9.73
CA ASN A 213 -3.28 -12.31 8.92
C ASN A 213 -3.09 -10.79 8.89
N LEU A 214 -4.18 -10.01 8.76
CA LEU A 214 -4.13 -8.54 8.80
C LEU A 214 -3.63 -8.07 10.16
N GLN A 215 -4.11 -8.67 11.25
CA GLN A 215 -3.69 -8.31 12.60
C GLN A 215 -2.21 -8.57 12.81
N THR A 216 -1.73 -9.77 12.46
CA THR A 216 -0.33 -10.15 12.56
C THR A 216 0.53 -9.17 11.75
N LEU A 217 0.10 -8.81 10.54
CA LEU A 217 0.80 -7.83 9.72
C LEU A 217 0.88 -6.46 10.42
N VAL A 218 -0.24 -5.88 10.84
CA VAL A 218 -0.27 -4.56 11.50
C VAL A 218 0.52 -4.56 12.81
N GLU A 219 0.48 -5.65 13.57
CA GLU A 219 1.27 -5.83 14.79
C GLU A 219 2.77 -5.87 14.51
N THR A 220 3.19 -6.74 13.58
CA THR A 220 4.59 -6.91 13.21
C THR A 220 5.20 -5.59 12.72
N LEU A 221 4.47 -4.84 11.90
CA LEU A 221 4.88 -3.50 11.46
C LEU A 221 4.87 -2.48 12.62
N GLY A 222 3.82 -2.53 13.47
CA GLY A 222 3.65 -1.68 14.64
C GLY A 222 4.82 -1.74 15.61
N VAL A 223 5.22 -2.95 15.99
CA VAL A 223 6.31 -3.22 16.93
C VAL A 223 7.66 -2.76 16.36
N LYS A 224 7.92 -3.06 15.09
CA LYS A 224 9.21 -2.77 14.46
C LYS A 224 9.41 -1.28 14.19
N PHE A 225 8.41 -0.61 13.62
CA PHE A 225 8.59 0.72 13.02
C PHE A 225 8.17 1.89 13.91
N LYS A 226 7.50 1.64 15.06
CA LYS A 226 7.24 2.62 16.14
C LYS A 226 6.79 4.03 15.68
N GLY A 227 5.92 4.12 14.68
CA GLY A 227 5.41 5.39 14.13
C GLY A 227 5.77 5.64 12.67
N ARG A 228 6.66 4.85 12.07
CA ARG A 228 7.16 5.07 10.70
C ARG A 228 6.40 4.35 9.59
N VAL A 229 5.66 3.29 9.92
CA VAL A 229 4.83 2.54 8.96
C VAL A 229 3.40 2.46 9.47
N TRP A 230 2.45 3.02 8.72
CA TRP A 230 1.03 3.04 9.07
C TRP A 230 0.21 2.20 8.11
N VAL A 231 -0.89 1.65 8.63
CA VAL A 231 -1.86 0.90 7.84
C VAL A 231 -3.25 1.46 8.12
N GLY A 232 -3.80 2.21 7.17
CA GLY A 232 -5.17 2.69 7.19
C GLY A 232 -6.03 1.81 6.29
N VAL A 233 -7.18 1.36 6.80
CA VAL A 233 -8.07 0.47 6.05
C VAL A 233 -9.51 0.94 6.07
N THR A 234 -10.28 0.65 5.01
CA THR A 234 -11.72 0.92 4.97
C THR A 234 -12.57 -0.35 5.04
N SER A 235 -13.72 -0.25 5.68
CA SER A 235 -14.71 -1.34 5.75
C SER A 235 -16.13 -0.78 5.74
N GLN A 236 -17.08 -1.56 5.20
CA GLN A 236 -18.50 -1.22 5.31
C GLN A 236 -19.02 -1.44 6.74
N GLN A 237 -18.57 -2.53 7.35
CA GLN A 237 -18.93 -2.93 8.70
C GLN A 237 -17.94 -2.38 9.72
N ASP A 238 -18.45 -2.06 10.90
CA ASP A 238 -17.60 -1.84 12.06
C ASP A 238 -16.84 -3.13 12.38
N LEU A 239 -15.61 -2.99 12.87
CA LEU A 239 -14.76 -4.12 13.23
C LEU A 239 -15.44 -5.04 14.26
N SER A 240 -16.26 -4.46 15.15
CA SER A 240 -17.08 -5.20 16.12
C SER A 240 -18.11 -6.13 15.47
N SER A 241 -18.76 -5.70 14.38
CA SER A 241 -19.76 -6.51 13.67
C SER A 241 -19.14 -7.65 12.86
N ILE A 242 -17.95 -7.47 12.28
CA ILE A 242 -17.23 -8.53 11.54
C ILE A 242 -16.82 -9.66 12.49
N LEU A 243 -16.53 -9.33 13.75
CA LEU A 243 -16.03 -10.28 14.75
C LEU A 243 -17.14 -10.92 15.59
N SER A 244 -18.34 -10.35 15.62
CA SER A 244 -19.47 -10.84 16.44
C SER A 244 -20.15 -12.10 15.90
N ASN A 245 -19.94 -12.48 14.64
CA ASN A 245 -20.56 -13.67 14.01
C ASN A 245 -19.97 -15.02 14.48
N SER A 246 -19.30 -15.04 15.63
CA SER A 246 -18.51 -16.18 16.10
C SER A 246 -18.41 -16.14 17.62
N GLU A 247 -19.34 -16.82 18.28
CA GLU A 247 -19.52 -16.78 19.75
C GLU A 247 -18.28 -17.19 20.57
N HIS A 248 -17.26 -17.80 19.95
CA HIS A 248 -16.03 -18.23 20.60
C HIS A 248 -14.92 -17.14 20.71
N ARG A 249 -15.14 -15.89 20.28
CA ARG A 249 -14.06 -14.91 20.03
C ARG A 249 -14.08 -13.61 20.86
N LYS A 250 -14.63 -13.59 22.08
CA LYS A 250 -14.53 -12.40 22.96
C LYS A 250 -13.09 -12.03 23.34
N ASN A 251 -12.17 -12.99 23.41
CA ASN A 251 -10.75 -12.75 23.72
C ASN A 251 -9.94 -12.17 22.55
N ASP A 252 -10.38 -12.38 21.31
CA ASP A 252 -9.70 -11.80 20.14
C ASP A 252 -10.06 -10.32 19.96
N PHE A 253 -11.23 -9.92 20.44
CA PHE A 253 -11.72 -8.54 20.36
C PHE A 253 -10.82 -7.52 21.08
N SER A 254 -10.35 -7.83 22.31
CA SER A 254 -9.48 -6.91 23.06
C SER A 254 -8.12 -6.71 22.38
N LYS A 255 -7.56 -7.79 21.81
CA LYS A 255 -6.29 -7.74 21.09
C LYS A 255 -6.37 -6.89 19.82
N ILE A 256 -7.50 -6.91 19.12
CA ILE A 256 -7.69 -6.20 17.86
C ILE A 256 -7.86 -4.69 18.07
N GLN A 257 -8.68 -4.28 19.04
CA GLN A 257 -8.83 -2.86 19.40
C GLN A 257 -7.48 -2.24 19.80
N ASP A 258 -6.62 -3.03 20.46
CA ASP A 258 -5.27 -2.58 20.81
C ASP A 258 -4.35 -2.34 19.60
N ARG A 259 -4.60 -3.00 18.46
CA ARG A 259 -3.81 -2.84 17.22
C ARG A 259 -4.34 -1.72 16.32
N PHE A 260 -5.67 -1.59 16.22
CA PHE A 260 -6.38 -0.51 15.55
C PHE A 260 -6.95 0.49 16.55
N LYS A 261 -6.06 1.16 17.30
CA LYS A 261 -6.44 2.12 18.35
C LYS A 261 -7.27 3.30 17.83
N THR A 262 -7.19 3.60 16.55
CA THR A 262 -7.94 4.69 15.91
C THR A 262 -9.03 4.09 15.03
N MET A 263 -10.27 4.13 15.53
CA MET A 263 -11.47 3.74 14.79
C MET A 263 -12.25 4.99 14.41
N LEU A 264 -12.48 5.19 13.12
CA LEU A 264 -13.20 6.33 12.56
C LEU A 264 -14.49 5.84 11.92
N ALA A 265 -15.64 6.23 12.46
CA ALA A 265 -16.94 5.90 11.90
C ALA A 265 -17.49 7.07 11.07
N LEU A 266 -17.63 6.87 9.76
CA LEU A 266 -18.28 7.82 8.85
C LEU A 266 -19.79 7.52 8.78
N SER A 267 -20.59 8.35 9.47
CA SER A 267 -22.06 8.26 9.51
C SER A 267 -22.73 8.96 8.31
N SER A 268 -23.98 8.60 8.03
CA SER A 268 -24.82 9.23 7.00
C SER A 268 -25.11 10.71 7.27
N GLY A 269 -25.26 11.08 8.55
CA GLY A 269 -25.48 12.47 8.95
C GLY A 269 -24.37 13.42 8.49
N ASN A 270 -23.11 12.95 8.48
CA ASN A 270 -21.97 13.76 8.02
C ASN A 270 -22.07 14.11 6.53
N ILE A 271 -22.67 13.24 5.71
CA ILE A 271 -22.81 13.47 4.27
C ILE A 271 -23.91 14.51 4.00
N ASP A 272 -25.06 14.37 4.67
CA ASP A 272 -26.19 15.28 4.50
C ASP A 272 -25.82 16.70 4.93
N GLU A 273 -25.07 16.85 6.02
CA GLU A 273 -24.56 18.16 6.44
C GLU A 273 -23.57 18.75 5.42
N VAL A 274 -22.65 17.94 4.89
CA VAL A 274 -21.67 18.40 3.88
C VAL A 274 -22.38 18.80 2.59
N ILE A 275 -23.38 18.03 2.14
CA ILE A 275 -24.19 18.37 0.96
C ILE A 275 -24.97 19.66 1.21
N LYS A 276 -25.65 19.80 2.35
CA LYS A 276 -26.39 21.02 2.72
C LYS A 276 -25.46 22.23 2.75
N LYS A 277 -24.32 22.15 3.43
CA LYS A 277 -23.32 23.23 3.46
C LYS A 277 -22.86 23.61 2.06
N ARG A 278 -22.55 22.63 1.19
CA ARG A 278 -22.10 22.87 -0.19
C ARG A 278 -23.17 23.53 -1.06
N LEU A 279 -24.44 23.14 -0.92
CA LEU A 279 -25.56 23.75 -1.63
C LEU A 279 -25.85 25.17 -1.14
N LEU A 280 -25.78 25.41 0.18
CA LEU A 280 -25.95 26.73 0.78
C LEU A 280 -24.87 27.72 0.32
N ILE A 281 -23.60 27.28 0.26
CA ILE A 281 -22.50 28.10 -0.24
C ILE A 281 -22.69 28.42 -1.74
N LYS A 282 -23.10 27.44 -2.56
CA LYS A 282 -23.40 27.66 -3.97
C LYS A 282 -24.56 28.64 -4.20
N LYS A 283 -25.62 28.59 -3.37
CA LYS A 283 -26.72 29.57 -3.45
C LYS A 283 -26.25 30.99 -3.13
N LYS A 284 -25.48 31.16 -2.05
CA LYS A 284 -24.91 32.47 -1.68
C LYS A 284 -23.99 33.05 -2.76
N LEU A 285 -23.30 32.20 -3.53
CA LEU A 285 -22.49 32.63 -4.68
C LEU A 285 -23.35 33.03 -5.88
N LYS A 286 -24.49 32.36 -6.11
CA LYS A 286 -25.44 32.71 -7.19
C LYS A 286 -26.25 33.98 -6.90
N GLU A 287 -26.51 34.30 -5.64
CA GLU A 287 -27.23 35.52 -5.22
C GLU A 287 -26.32 36.77 -5.19
N LYS A 288 -25.00 36.59 -5.34
CA LYS A 288 -24.00 37.68 -5.39
C LYS A 288 -23.55 38.04 -6.81
N ILE A 289 -24.13 37.41 -7.83
CA ILE A 289 -23.93 37.69 -9.27
C ILE A 289 -25.20 38.34 -9.79
#